data_AF-A0AAE5AEP8-F1
#
_entry.id   AF-A0AAE5AEP8-F1
#
_cell.length_a   1.000
_cell.length_b   1.000
_cell.length_c   1.000
_cell.angle_alpha   90.00
_cell.angle_beta   90.00
_cell.angle_gamma   90.00
#
_symmetry.space_group_name_H-M   'P 1'
#
loop_
_entity.id
_entity.type
_entity.pdbx_description
1 polymer ?
#
loop_
_entity_poly.entity_id
_entity_poly.type
_entity_poly.pdbx_seq_one_letter_code
_entity_poly.pdbx_strand_id
1 'polypeptide(L)'
;MSARNLLQTNDARFTSVAETLSATDWAAPSLCSEWTNHEVLAHLVVGYSCGMGSLVAHMYRARGFDAANTALARAYAAAGSPARLLAQLRELMHRPTGIGRYFPARAPDR
;
A
#
# COMPACT_ATOMS: atom_id res chain seq x y z
N MET A 1 -13.37 9.36 -18.43
CA MET A 1 -12.37 8.41 -17.90
C MET A 1 -13.03 7.54 -16.86
N SER A 2 -12.91 6.21 -16.96
CA SER A 2 -13.44 5.27 -15.96
C SER A 2 -12.68 5.38 -14.63
N ALA A 3 -13.33 5.05 -13.51
CA ALA A 3 -12.70 5.04 -12.18
C ALA A 3 -11.47 4.11 -12.14
N ARG A 4 -11.50 3.00 -12.91
CA ARG A 4 -10.34 2.10 -13.09
C ARG A 4 -9.15 2.86 -13.67
N ASN A 5 -9.35 3.61 -14.75
CA ASN A 5 -8.28 4.33 -15.44
C ASN A 5 -7.70 5.44 -14.56
N LEU A 6 -8.52 6.09 -13.73
CA LEU A 6 -8.04 7.10 -12.77
C LEU A 6 -7.12 6.47 -11.72
N LEU A 7 -7.52 5.34 -11.12
CA LEU A 7 -6.70 4.65 -10.13
C LEU A 7 -5.40 4.12 -10.73
N GLN A 8 -5.45 3.51 -11.92
CA GLN A 8 -4.25 3.06 -12.62
C GLN A 8 -3.30 4.21 -12.96
N THR A 9 -3.85 5.35 -13.39
CA THR A 9 -3.06 6.55 -13.68
C THR A 9 -2.43 7.11 -12.41
N ASN A 10 -3.18 7.14 -11.30
CA ASN A 10 -2.67 7.56 -10.00
C ASN A 10 -1.49 6.67 -9.56
N ASP A 11 -1.66 5.35 -9.62
CA ASP A 11 -0.63 4.42 -9.17
C ASP A 11 0.62 4.48 -10.06
N ALA A 12 0.46 4.67 -11.37
CA ALA A 12 1.57 4.89 -12.29
C ALA A 12 2.33 6.20 -11.98
N ARG A 13 1.61 7.29 -11.70
CA ARG A 13 2.23 8.57 -11.28
C ARG A 13 2.96 8.43 -9.95
N PHE A 14 2.33 7.79 -8.97
CA PHE A 14 2.93 7.54 -7.66
C PHE A 14 4.23 6.74 -7.79
N THR A 15 4.20 5.61 -8.50
CA THR A 15 5.39 4.75 -8.65
C THR A 15 6.53 5.46 -9.38
N SER A 16 6.22 6.27 -10.40
CA SER A 16 7.23 7.10 -11.09
C SER A 16 7.90 8.12 -10.17
N VAL A 17 7.17 8.75 -9.25
CA VAL A 17 7.76 9.67 -8.25
C VAL A 17 8.51 8.89 -7.18
N ALA A 18 7.97 7.77 -6.70
CA ALA A 18 8.59 6.96 -5.67
C ALA A 18 9.96 6.40 -6.10
N GLU A 19 10.15 6.13 -7.38
CA GLU A 19 11.44 5.70 -7.96
C GLU A 19 12.57 6.72 -7.80
N THR A 20 12.24 8.00 -7.64
CA THR A 20 13.25 9.07 -7.54
C THR A 20 13.64 9.37 -6.09
N LEU A 21 12.95 8.78 -5.11
CA LEU A 21 13.21 9.02 -3.69
C LEU A 21 14.53 8.38 -3.26
N SER A 22 15.35 9.18 -2.59
CA SER A 22 16.60 8.73 -1.97
C SER A 22 16.33 7.91 -0.71
N ALA A 23 17.36 7.27 -0.17
CA ALA A 23 17.28 6.58 1.12
C ALA A 23 16.85 7.53 2.27
N THR A 24 17.32 8.78 2.24
CA THR A 24 16.94 9.81 3.21
C THR A 24 15.47 10.19 3.06
N ASP A 25 14.98 10.34 1.83
CA ASP A 25 13.57 10.66 1.57
C ASP A 25 12.66 9.53 2.04
N TRP A 26 13.07 8.27 1.87
CA TRP A 26 12.31 7.12 2.36
C TRP A 26 12.22 7.07 3.89
N ALA A 27 13.26 7.49 4.60
CA ALA A 27 13.30 7.57 6.05
C ALA A 27 12.63 8.85 6.61
N ALA A 28 12.36 9.84 5.76
CA ALA A 28 11.74 11.09 6.19
C ALA A 28 10.28 10.87 6.64
N PRO A 29 9.79 11.66 7.63
CA PRO A 29 8.38 11.69 7.98
C PRO A 29 7.51 12.01 6.76
N SER A 30 6.39 11.29 6.63
CA SER A 30 5.39 11.56 5.61
C SER A 30 4.35 12.57 6.11
N LEU A 31 3.40 12.94 5.24
CA LEU A 31 2.22 13.72 5.65
C LEU A 31 1.27 12.93 6.57
N CYS A 32 1.33 11.60 6.54
CA CYS A 32 0.80 10.76 7.60
C CYS A 32 1.83 10.76 8.73
N SER A 33 1.76 11.74 9.63
CA SER A 33 2.82 12.06 10.59
C SER A 33 3.29 10.91 11.49
N GLU A 34 2.50 9.84 11.62
CA GLU A 34 2.87 8.63 12.35
C GLU A 34 3.82 7.69 11.59
N TRP A 35 4.01 7.95 10.29
CA TRP A 35 4.72 7.10 9.33
C TRP A 35 5.77 7.89 8.54
N THR A 36 6.88 7.22 8.29
CA THR A 36 7.84 7.55 7.24
C THR A 36 7.25 7.29 5.86
N ASN A 37 7.86 7.86 4.82
CA ASN A 37 7.48 7.54 3.43
C ASN A 37 7.59 6.03 3.14
N HIS A 38 8.55 5.34 3.74
CA HIS A 38 8.70 3.89 3.58
C HIS A 38 7.51 3.11 4.17
N GLU A 39 7.01 3.51 5.34
CA GLU A 39 5.84 2.89 5.96
C GLU A 39 4.56 3.21 5.18
N VAL A 40 4.44 4.38 4.55
CA VAL A 40 3.35 4.68 3.60
C VAL A 40 3.39 3.71 2.42
N LEU A 41 4.56 3.48 1.81
CA LEU A 41 4.69 2.51 0.72
C LEU A 41 4.29 1.10 1.18
N ALA A 42 4.71 0.70 2.37
CA ALA A 42 4.33 -0.59 2.96
C ALA A 42 2.80 -0.69 3.15
N HIS A 43 2.15 0.37 3.62
CA HIS A 43 0.70 0.42 3.75
C HIS A 43 -0.02 0.22 2.40
N LEU A 44 0.48 0.84 1.31
CA LEU A 44 -0.07 0.65 -0.03
C LEU A 44 0.04 -0.80 -0.50
N VAL A 45 1.20 -1.44 -0.28
CA VAL A 45 1.40 -2.87 -0.59
C VAL A 45 0.40 -3.72 0.20
N VAL A 46 0.23 -3.46 1.50
CA VAL A 46 -0.74 -4.16 2.36
C VAL A 46 -2.15 -4.03 1.79
N GLY A 47 -2.58 -2.83 1.39
CA GLY A 47 -3.90 -2.63 0.77
C GLY A 47 -4.11 -3.48 -0.50
N TYR A 48 -3.04 -3.73 -1.23
CA TYR A 48 -3.04 -4.47 -2.49
C TYR A 48 -2.86 -6.00 -2.37
N SER A 49 -2.32 -6.49 -1.24
CA SER A 49 -1.98 -7.91 -1.07
C SER A 49 -2.54 -8.60 0.17
N CYS A 50 -2.95 -7.84 1.19
CA CYS A 50 -3.37 -8.43 2.47
C CYS A 50 -4.55 -9.38 2.23
N GLY A 51 -4.60 -10.52 2.90
CA GLY A 51 -5.78 -11.37 2.91
C GLY A 51 -6.87 -10.77 3.81
N MET A 52 -8.13 -10.81 3.38
CA MET A 52 -9.27 -10.28 4.16
C MET A 52 -9.31 -10.81 5.62
N GLY A 53 -8.99 -12.10 5.83
CA GLY A 53 -8.90 -12.69 7.17
C GLY A 53 -7.75 -12.16 8.04
N SER A 54 -6.60 -11.79 7.43
CA SER A 54 -5.46 -11.21 8.15
C SER A 54 -5.79 -9.79 8.63
N LEU A 55 -6.40 -8.96 7.78
CA LEU A 55 -6.83 -7.62 8.17
C LEU A 55 -7.84 -7.66 9.33
N VAL A 56 -8.87 -8.51 9.23
CA VAL A 56 -9.88 -8.66 10.29
C VAL A 56 -9.25 -9.13 11.61
N ALA A 57 -8.32 -10.08 11.56
CA ALA A 57 -7.60 -10.53 12.76
C ALA A 57 -6.77 -9.40 13.38
N HIS A 58 -6.09 -8.58 12.57
CA HIS A 58 -5.34 -7.42 13.05
C HIS A 58 -6.26 -6.35 13.63
N MET A 59 -7.40 -6.05 13.01
CA MET A 59 -8.40 -5.13 13.56
C MET A 59 -8.92 -5.58 14.92
N TYR A 60 -9.21 -6.88 15.06
CA TYR A 60 -9.67 -7.44 16.34
C TYR A 60 -8.58 -7.35 17.43
N ARG A 61 -7.33 -7.67 17.11
CA ARG A 61 -6.21 -7.62 18.07
C ARG A 61 -5.82 -6.20 18.45
N ALA A 62 -5.82 -5.27 17.50
CA ALA A 62 -5.43 -3.88 17.70
C ALA A 62 -6.58 -3.00 18.26
N ARG A 63 -7.80 -3.55 18.35
CA ARG A 63 -9.01 -2.85 18.81
C ARG A 63 -9.32 -1.57 18.01
N GLY A 64 -8.89 -1.51 16.75
CA GLY A 64 -9.06 -0.34 15.90
C GLY A 64 -8.42 -0.52 14.53
N PHE A 65 -8.97 0.14 13.52
CA PHE A 65 -8.48 0.10 12.14
C PHE A 65 -7.12 0.78 11.99
N ASP A 66 -6.96 1.98 12.58
CA ASP A 66 -5.72 2.76 12.46
C ASP A 66 -4.56 2.04 13.13
N ALA A 67 -4.76 1.55 14.35
CA ALA A 67 -3.76 0.76 15.06
C ALA A 67 -3.37 -0.52 14.30
N ALA A 68 -4.32 -1.19 13.66
CA ALA A 68 -4.05 -2.35 12.82
C ALA A 68 -3.23 -2.00 11.57
N ASN A 69 -3.58 -0.92 10.87
CA ASN A 69 -2.84 -0.44 9.71
C ASN A 69 -1.42 -0.03 10.07
N THR A 70 -1.24 0.73 11.16
CA THR A 70 0.09 1.13 11.63
C THR A 70 0.96 -0.07 11.95
N ALA A 71 0.41 -1.08 12.65
CA ALA A 71 1.16 -2.30 12.96
C ALA A 71 1.58 -3.06 11.69
N LEU A 72 0.67 -3.21 10.72
CA LEU A 72 0.93 -3.91 9.46
C LEU A 72 1.93 -3.16 8.57
N ALA A 73 1.78 -1.83 8.43
CA ALA A 73 2.67 -0.98 7.67
C ALA A 73 4.11 -1.07 8.21
N ARG A 74 4.27 -0.96 9.53
CA ARG A 74 5.57 -1.11 10.20
C ARG A 74 6.18 -2.48 10.01
N ALA A 75 5.39 -3.54 10.17
CA ALA A 75 5.86 -4.91 9.99
C ALA A 75 6.34 -5.16 8.54
N TYR A 76 5.59 -4.69 7.54
CA TYR A 76 5.97 -4.82 6.13
C TYR A 76 7.19 -3.96 5.77
N ALA A 77 7.27 -2.73 6.26
CA ALA A 77 8.42 -1.85 6.08
C ALA A 77 9.69 -2.44 6.72
N ALA A 78 9.56 -3.10 7.88
CA ALA A 78 10.69 -3.78 8.50
C ALA A 78 11.14 -5.05 7.73
N ALA A 79 10.22 -5.70 7.01
CA ALA A 79 10.48 -6.96 6.30
C ALA A 79 11.04 -6.78 4.87
N GLY A 80 11.03 -5.56 4.32
CA GLY A 80 11.48 -5.32 2.94
C GLY A 80 12.03 -3.92 2.74
N SER A 81 13.02 -3.79 1.85
CA SER A 81 13.53 -2.47 1.46
C SER A 81 12.50 -1.70 0.61
N PRO A 82 12.60 -0.35 0.52
CA PRO A 82 11.71 0.43 -0.32
C PRO A 82 11.69 -0.06 -1.77
N ALA A 83 12.85 -0.42 -2.33
CA ALA A 83 12.95 -0.95 -3.68
C ALA A 83 12.18 -2.26 -3.87
N ARG A 84 12.25 -3.17 -2.88
CA ARG A 84 11.51 -4.44 -2.90
C ARG A 84 10.01 -4.22 -2.82
N LEU A 85 9.56 -3.37 -1.91
CA LEU A 85 8.14 -3.06 -1.74
C LEU A 85 7.57 -2.32 -2.95
N LEU A 86 8.35 -1.44 -3.58
CA LEU A 86 7.95 -0.73 -4.78
C LEU A 86 7.83 -1.68 -5.98
N ALA A 87 8.75 -2.63 -6.14
CA ALA A 87 8.63 -3.69 -7.15
C ALA A 87 7.37 -4.54 -6.92
N GLN A 88 7.10 -4.91 -5.67
CA GLN A 88 5.90 -5.66 -5.30
C GLN A 88 4.61 -4.87 -5.59
N LEU A 89 4.60 -3.57 -5.29
CA LEU A 89 3.46 -2.69 -5.60
C LEU A 89 3.17 -2.67 -7.11
N ARG A 90 4.21 -2.52 -7.96
CA ARG A 90 4.05 -2.55 -9.42
C ARG A 90 3.40 -3.85 -9.90
N GLU A 91 3.78 -4.99 -9.34
CA GLU A 91 3.16 -6.27 -9.68
C GLU A 91 1.67 -6.30 -9.29
N LEU A 92 1.36 -5.88 -8.06
CA LEU A 92 0.01 -5.91 -7.51
C LEU A 92 -0.94 -4.91 -8.19
N MET A 93 -0.42 -3.78 -8.68
CA MET A 93 -1.20 -2.83 -9.48
C MET A 93 -1.86 -3.53 -10.69
N HIS A 94 -1.12 -4.44 -11.34
CA HIS A 94 -1.58 -5.20 -12.50
C HIS A 94 -2.37 -6.45 -12.09
N ARG A 95 -1.94 -7.13 -11.03
CA ARG A 95 -2.52 -8.39 -10.55
C ARG A 95 -2.76 -8.33 -9.03
N PRO A 96 -3.82 -7.65 -8.57
CA PRO A 96 -4.07 -7.51 -7.15
C PRO A 96 -4.42 -8.86 -6.53
N THR A 97 -4.02 -9.03 -5.27
CA THR A 97 -4.27 -10.24 -4.50
C THR A 97 -4.98 -9.89 -3.20
N GLY A 98 -5.60 -10.87 -2.54
CA GLY A 98 -6.30 -10.61 -1.28
C GLY A 98 -7.40 -9.53 -1.39
N ILE A 99 -7.37 -8.53 -0.49
CA ILE A 99 -8.33 -7.41 -0.42
C ILE A 99 -8.30 -6.55 -1.68
N GLY A 100 -7.12 -6.39 -2.30
CA GLY A 100 -6.94 -5.61 -3.52
C GLY A 100 -7.84 -6.08 -4.69
N ARG A 101 -8.37 -7.30 -4.63
CA ARG A 101 -9.35 -7.83 -5.60
C ARG A 101 -10.73 -7.21 -5.47
N TYR A 102 -11.10 -6.76 -4.27
CA TYR A 102 -12.42 -6.24 -3.94
C TYR A 102 -12.39 -4.73 -3.67
N PHE A 103 -11.24 -4.19 -3.24
CA PHE A 103 -11.08 -2.78 -2.94
C PHE A 103 -9.69 -2.26 -3.36
N PRO A 104 -9.59 -1.18 -4.15
CA PRO A 104 -10.71 -0.43 -4.73
C PRO A 104 -11.46 -1.27 -5.79
N ALA A 105 -12.79 -1.16 -5.83
CA ALA A 105 -13.63 -1.95 -6.73
C ALA A 105 -13.34 -1.58 -8.20
N ARG A 106 -12.64 -2.48 -8.92
CA ARG A 106 -12.37 -2.34 -10.35
C ARG A 106 -13.53 -2.95 -11.15
N ALA A 107 -14.73 -2.37 -11.01
CA ALA A 107 -15.93 -2.84 -11.72
C ALA A 107 -15.66 -2.98 -13.24
N PRO A 108 -16.23 -3.97 -13.94
CA PRO A 108 -16.11 -4.04 -15.40
C PRO A 108 -16.75 -2.78 -16.01
N ASP A 109 -16.10 -2.21 -17.04
CA ASP A 109 -16.74 -1.17 -17.84
C ASP A 109 -18.00 -1.80 -18.48
N ARG A 110 -19.15 -1.13 -18.34
CA ARG A 110 -20.37 -1.47 -19.08
C ARG A 110 -20.34 -0.79 -20.44
#